data_AF-A0A7L9BP91-F1
#
_entry.id   AF-A0A7L9BP91-F1
#
_cell.length_a   1.000
_cell.length_b   1.000
_cell.length_c   1.000
_cell.angle_alpha   90.00
_cell.angle_beta   90.00
_cell.angle_gamma   90.00
#
_symmetry.space_group_name_H-M   'P 1'
#
loop_
_entity.id
_entity.type
_entity.pdbx_description
1 polymer ?
#
loop_
_entity_poly.entity_id
_entity_poly.type
_entity_poly.pdbx_seq_one_letter_code
_entity_poly.pdbx_strand_id
1 'polypeptide(L)'
;MGRGTIGGVGRRCEGRCRAPRCRAAAVIAMISASSASARQPPTEAQVRAWLEREIEASKSFPSLGEVGIRWREEDFNQLSQADIESLRALVSKVRDHPRSEELRRADREREQGPFFRTFLVFTDSKDRWRTASFPAEGPTKDACIAGERVWSRFGGKLTVYKPSHANEPSLEAAAVPRAYENVFVPTLSYILDGGLHVLGRVMDSRVTSVRVSGDRWEAMLVKDPPIAHDVRLEGRWDPRPRRGFIERRTLAESGYSPESKGSYATFTGWSYNENLERWVCGEVNHFHADGKRWRRLLFEGAVPMPEGGWDAITRIPDGKDTDPLRGEVVLRTVRDFRTSEIAKIGEDGSLRVVGEIPPMVRDEDRYAWLRPVGWVMIPVSLMVFVIVRHRRAS
;
A
#
# COMPACT_ATOMS: atom_id res chain seq x y z
N MET A 1 36.91 27.70 35.15
CA MET A 1 37.83 28.85 34.97
C MET A 1 38.45 28.73 33.59
N GLY A 2 38.40 29.79 32.79
CA GLY A 2 38.89 29.80 31.39
C GLY A 2 37.97 30.61 30.49
N ARG A 3 37.98 31.93 30.65
CA ARG A 3 37.35 32.89 29.73
C ARG A 3 38.25 33.03 28.49
N GLY A 4 37.70 32.86 27.30
CA GLY A 4 38.33 33.18 26.02
C GLY A 4 37.44 34.14 25.23
N THR A 5 37.88 35.39 25.15
CA THR A 5 37.26 36.52 24.46
C THR A 5 37.64 36.60 22.98
N ILE A 6 36.64 36.91 22.15
CA ILE A 6 36.58 37.93 21.07
C ILE A 6 37.64 37.89 19.95
N GLY A 7 37.16 37.75 18.72
CA GLY A 7 37.87 38.14 17.50
C GLY A 7 36.92 38.27 16.31
N GLY A 8 36.31 39.46 16.16
CA GLY A 8 35.51 39.82 15.00
C GLY A 8 36.38 40.29 13.83
N VAL A 9 36.02 39.87 12.61
CA VAL A 9 36.42 40.55 11.37
C VAL A 9 35.21 40.63 10.46
N GLY A 10 34.66 41.84 10.35
CA GLY A 10 33.65 42.16 9.36
C GLY A 10 34.27 42.24 7.97
N ARG A 11 33.55 41.70 6.97
CA ARG A 11 33.71 42.12 5.58
C ARG A 11 32.37 42.61 5.05
N ARG A 12 32.36 43.91 4.75
CA ARG A 12 31.34 44.59 3.96
C ARG A 12 31.43 44.06 2.53
N CYS A 13 30.32 43.57 2.00
CA CYS A 13 30.11 43.48 0.55
C CYS A 13 29.08 44.56 0.19
N GLU A 14 29.59 45.74 -0.17
CA GLU A 14 28.86 46.75 -0.92
C GLU A 14 28.90 46.37 -2.40
N GLY A 15 27.74 46.21 -3.04
CA GLY A 15 27.71 45.65 -4.40
C GLY A 15 26.39 45.76 -5.15
N ARG A 16 25.94 46.99 -5.38
CA ARG A 16 25.11 47.44 -6.52
C ARG A 16 23.67 46.91 -6.64
N CYS A 17 22.76 47.79 -6.21
CA CYS A 17 21.44 48.04 -6.76
C CYS A 17 21.38 47.94 -8.30
N ARG A 18 20.47 47.10 -8.81
CA ARG A 18 19.72 47.37 -10.04
C ARG A 18 18.25 47.00 -9.80
N ALA A 19 17.44 48.04 -9.65
CA ALA A 19 15.99 47.94 -9.60
C ALA A 19 15.43 47.52 -10.98
N PRO A 20 14.54 46.52 -11.05
CA PRO A 20 13.63 46.41 -12.17
C PRO A 20 12.45 47.36 -11.93
N ARG A 21 12.32 48.29 -12.88
CA ARG A 21 11.28 49.29 -13.04
C ARG A 21 9.87 48.73 -12.75
N CYS A 22 9.21 49.32 -11.75
CA CYS A 22 7.76 49.30 -11.62
C CYS A 22 7.12 49.81 -12.92
N ARG A 23 6.51 48.92 -13.69
CA ARG A 23 5.44 49.29 -14.62
C ARG A 23 4.13 49.00 -13.92
N ALA A 24 3.59 50.05 -13.28
CA ALA A 24 2.20 50.11 -12.87
C ALA A 24 1.33 50.04 -14.14
N ALA A 25 0.77 48.86 -14.42
CA ALA A 25 -0.37 48.73 -15.30
C ALA A 25 -1.60 48.65 -14.39
N ALA A 26 -2.42 49.71 -14.45
CA ALA A 26 -3.74 49.73 -13.87
C ALA A 26 -4.58 48.60 -14.49
N VAL A 27 -4.70 47.48 -13.78
CA VAL A 27 -5.70 46.45 -14.10
C VAL A 27 -7.03 46.99 -13.59
N ILE A 28 -7.82 47.47 -14.53
CA ILE A 28 -9.23 47.79 -14.34
C ILE A 28 -9.88 46.58 -13.67
N ALA A 29 -10.40 46.81 -12.47
CA ALA A 29 -11.26 45.89 -11.75
C ALA A 29 -12.57 45.72 -12.54
N MET A 30 -12.56 44.88 -13.56
CA MET A 30 -13.76 44.15 -13.94
C MET A 30 -14.01 43.15 -12.82
N ILE A 31 -14.77 43.63 -11.83
CA ILE A 31 -15.57 42.79 -10.94
C ILE A 31 -16.53 42.06 -11.89
N SER A 32 -16.04 40.98 -12.46
CA SER A 32 -16.86 39.94 -13.02
C SER A 32 -17.70 39.45 -11.87
N ALA A 33 -18.90 40.02 -11.74
CA ALA A 33 -20.04 39.31 -11.23
C ALA A 33 -20.15 38.06 -12.10
N SER A 34 -19.34 37.04 -11.80
CA SER A 34 -19.60 35.68 -12.20
C SER A 34 -20.94 35.38 -11.57
N SER A 35 -21.99 35.63 -12.35
CA SER A 35 -23.35 35.21 -12.07
C SER A 35 -23.22 33.86 -11.42
N ALA A 36 -23.66 33.76 -10.18
CA ALA A 36 -23.81 32.50 -9.48
C ALA A 36 -24.86 31.71 -10.28
N SER A 37 -24.45 31.18 -11.43
CA SER A 37 -25.21 30.27 -12.25
C SER A 37 -25.56 29.18 -11.27
N ALA A 38 -26.83 29.14 -10.88
CA ALA A 38 -27.33 28.25 -9.85
C ALA A 38 -26.74 26.88 -10.15
N ARG A 39 -25.82 26.43 -9.28
CA ARG A 39 -25.07 25.20 -9.50
C ARG A 39 -26.12 24.10 -9.57
N GLN A 40 -26.44 23.66 -10.77
CA GLN A 40 -27.43 22.61 -10.94
C GLN A 40 -26.91 21.38 -10.21
N PRO A 41 -27.71 20.79 -9.29
CA PRO A 41 -27.32 19.55 -8.65
C PRO A 41 -27.10 18.48 -9.73
N PRO A 42 -26.18 17.53 -9.53
CA PRO A 42 -25.98 16.45 -10.48
C PRO A 42 -27.26 15.60 -10.59
N THR A 43 -27.44 14.92 -11.71
CA THR A 43 -28.47 13.87 -11.82
C THR A 43 -27.91 12.54 -11.32
N GLU A 44 -28.80 11.61 -10.94
CA GLU A 44 -28.40 10.24 -10.59
C GLU A 44 -27.61 9.56 -11.72
N ALA A 45 -28.00 9.81 -12.98
CA ALA A 45 -27.30 9.29 -14.16
C ALA A 45 -25.87 9.85 -14.28
N GLN A 46 -25.65 11.14 -13.98
CA GLN A 46 -24.32 11.75 -13.99
C GLN A 46 -23.41 11.15 -12.90
N VAL A 47 -23.93 10.99 -11.68
CA VAL A 47 -23.18 10.39 -10.57
C VAL A 47 -22.86 8.92 -10.88
N ARG A 48 -23.83 8.15 -11.38
CA ARG A 48 -23.63 6.75 -11.79
C ARG A 48 -22.53 6.63 -12.86
N ALA A 49 -22.64 7.38 -13.95
CA ALA A 49 -21.67 7.33 -15.04
C ALA A 49 -20.26 7.77 -14.61
N TRP A 50 -20.18 8.73 -13.67
CA TRP A 50 -18.90 9.07 -13.04
C TRP A 50 -18.35 7.91 -12.22
N LEU A 51 -19.14 7.35 -11.30
CA LEU A 51 -18.71 6.30 -10.39
C LEU A 51 -18.27 5.03 -11.15
N GLU A 52 -19.04 4.61 -12.16
CA GLU A 52 -18.71 3.45 -13.00
C GLU A 52 -17.38 3.66 -13.76
N ARG A 53 -17.14 4.87 -14.28
CA ARG A 53 -15.86 5.21 -14.91
C ARG A 53 -14.70 5.17 -13.93
N GLU A 54 -14.86 5.70 -12.71
CA GLU A 54 -13.80 5.65 -11.69
C GLU A 54 -13.53 4.22 -11.24
N ILE A 55 -14.56 3.38 -11.10
CA ILE A 55 -14.42 1.95 -10.80
C ILE A 55 -13.61 1.27 -11.90
N GLU A 56 -13.98 1.45 -13.17
CA GLU A 56 -13.27 0.84 -14.29
C GLU A 56 -11.81 1.31 -14.37
N ALA A 57 -11.58 2.62 -14.24
CA ALA A 57 -10.23 3.18 -14.20
C ALA A 57 -9.40 2.60 -13.04
N SER A 58 -10.02 2.39 -11.87
CA SER A 58 -9.37 1.83 -10.69
C SER A 58 -8.99 0.35 -10.84
N LYS A 59 -9.53 -0.39 -11.82
CA LYS A 59 -9.11 -1.79 -12.06
C LYS A 59 -7.67 -1.90 -12.55
N SER A 60 -7.18 -0.87 -13.23
CA SER A 60 -5.79 -0.79 -13.64
C SER A 60 -4.83 -0.70 -12.44
N PHE A 61 -3.59 -1.15 -12.61
CA PHE A 61 -2.57 -0.94 -11.57
C PHE A 61 -2.26 0.56 -11.50
N PRO A 62 -2.15 1.16 -10.30
CA PRO A 62 -1.93 2.60 -10.19
C PRO A 62 -0.60 2.99 -10.85
N SER A 63 -0.66 3.99 -11.74
CA SER A 63 0.52 4.73 -12.21
C SER A 63 0.57 6.10 -11.55
N LEU A 64 1.77 6.50 -11.15
CA LEU A 64 2.14 7.79 -10.58
C LEU A 64 3.18 8.52 -11.44
N GLY A 65 3.53 8.00 -12.62
CA GLY A 65 4.55 8.60 -13.49
C GLY A 65 5.92 8.72 -12.80
N GLU A 66 6.50 9.92 -12.79
CA GLU A 66 7.81 10.23 -12.20
C GLU A 66 7.73 10.81 -10.77
N VAL A 67 6.61 10.57 -10.09
CA VAL A 67 6.42 10.98 -8.70
C VAL A 67 6.00 9.79 -7.83
N GLY A 68 6.38 9.82 -6.58
CA GLY A 68 5.94 8.89 -5.54
C GLY A 68 4.87 9.52 -4.65
N ILE A 69 4.19 8.68 -3.88
CA ILE A 69 3.28 9.11 -2.82
C ILE A 69 3.82 8.66 -1.48
N ARG A 70 3.83 9.58 -0.52
CA ARG A 70 4.12 9.32 0.89
C ARG A 70 2.85 9.43 1.73
N TRP A 71 2.65 8.47 2.62
CA TRP A 71 1.58 8.53 3.61
C TRP A 71 1.99 7.91 4.93
N ARG A 72 1.34 8.32 6.02
CA ARG A 72 1.49 7.72 7.34
C ARG A 72 0.27 6.87 7.66
N GLU A 73 0.51 5.67 8.16
CA GLU A 73 -0.50 4.79 8.74
C GLU A 73 -0.33 4.76 10.26
N GLU A 74 -1.39 5.05 10.99
CA GLU A 74 -1.49 4.96 12.45
C GLU A 74 -2.47 3.83 12.79
N ASP A 75 -2.04 2.84 13.57
CA ASP A 75 -2.88 1.73 14.04
C ASP A 75 -3.33 1.96 15.49
N PHE A 76 -4.63 1.82 15.72
CA PHE A 76 -5.29 2.05 17.00
C PHE A 76 -5.90 0.75 17.57
N ASN A 77 -5.55 -0.43 17.03
CA ASN A 77 -5.95 -1.72 17.57
C ASN A 77 -5.22 -2.07 18.88
N GLN A 78 -5.35 -1.18 19.86
CA GLN A 78 -4.86 -1.43 21.21
C GLN A 78 -5.75 -2.47 21.89
N LEU A 79 -5.11 -3.50 22.45
CA LEU A 79 -5.74 -4.49 23.31
C LEU A 79 -6.36 -3.79 24.52
N SER A 80 -7.51 -4.30 24.99
CA SER A 80 -8.09 -3.79 26.24
C SER A 80 -7.18 -4.14 27.42
N GLN A 81 -7.34 -3.43 28.55
CA GLN A 81 -6.54 -3.71 29.74
C GLN A 81 -6.71 -5.16 30.22
N ALA A 82 -7.94 -5.68 30.15
CA ALA A 82 -8.25 -7.06 30.50
C ALA A 82 -7.58 -8.06 29.53
N ASP A 83 -7.51 -7.74 28.24
CA ASP A 83 -6.83 -8.57 27.24
C ASP A 83 -5.31 -8.58 27.47
N ILE A 84 -4.71 -7.43 27.80
CA ILE A 84 -3.27 -7.32 28.12
C ILE A 84 -2.96 -8.15 29.36
N GLU A 85 -3.76 -8.05 30.42
CA GLU A 85 -3.57 -8.82 31.65
C GLU A 85 -3.73 -10.32 31.40
N SER A 86 -4.73 -10.71 30.61
CA SER A 86 -4.95 -12.10 30.20
C SER A 86 -3.76 -12.63 29.37
N LEU A 87 -3.26 -11.81 28.45
CA LEU A 87 -2.11 -12.13 27.62
C LEU A 87 -0.83 -12.24 28.46
N ARG A 88 -0.64 -11.36 29.43
CA ARG A 88 0.48 -11.39 30.39
C ARG A 88 0.44 -12.65 31.24
N ALA A 89 -0.73 -13.01 31.77
CA ALA A 89 -0.92 -14.24 32.52
C ALA A 89 -0.60 -15.49 31.67
N LEU A 90 -0.98 -15.49 30.39
CA LEU A 90 -0.67 -16.56 29.45
C LEU A 90 0.84 -16.66 29.16
N VAL A 91 1.46 -15.53 28.81
CA VAL A 91 2.90 -15.47 28.45
C VAL A 91 3.78 -15.85 29.65
N SER A 92 3.42 -15.44 30.87
CA SER A 92 4.21 -15.74 32.08
C SER A 92 4.37 -17.23 32.38
N LYS A 93 3.50 -18.10 31.84
CA LYS A 93 3.53 -19.55 32.07
C LYS A 93 4.61 -20.28 31.25
N VAL A 94 5.12 -19.68 30.18
CA VAL A 94 6.07 -20.30 29.25
C VAL A 94 7.16 -19.30 28.87
N ARG A 95 8.42 -19.60 29.19
CA ARG A 95 9.57 -18.70 28.99
C ARG A 95 9.63 -18.11 27.57
N ASP A 96 9.39 -18.92 26.55
CA ASP A 96 9.43 -18.52 25.13
C ASP A 96 8.04 -18.60 24.49
N HIS A 97 7.03 -18.04 25.17
CA HIS A 97 5.67 -18.05 24.66
C HIS A 97 5.59 -17.34 23.28
N PRO A 98 4.93 -17.94 22.27
CA PRO A 98 4.89 -17.38 20.92
C PRO A 98 4.21 -16.00 20.82
N ARG A 99 3.39 -15.65 21.81
CA ARG A 99 2.71 -14.34 21.92
C ARG A 99 3.46 -13.29 22.77
N SER A 100 4.71 -13.57 23.16
CA SER A 100 5.54 -12.61 23.91
C SER A 100 5.73 -11.29 23.15
N GLU A 101 5.95 -11.34 21.84
CA GLU A 101 6.06 -10.14 21.00
C GLU A 101 4.74 -9.36 20.91
N GLU A 102 3.59 -10.04 20.91
CA GLU A 102 2.28 -9.38 20.94
C GLU A 102 2.07 -8.63 22.25
N LEU A 103 2.43 -9.24 23.39
CA LEU A 103 2.38 -8.58 24.70
C LEU A 103 3.31 -7.38 24.75
N ARG A 104 4.56 -7.53 24.29
CA ARG A 104 5.54 -6.44 24.22
C ARG A 104 5.03 -5.27 23.39
N ARG A 105 4.38 -5.56 22.26
CA ARG A 105 3.74 -4.54 21.42
C ARG A 105 2.60 -3.84 22.16
N ALA A 106 1.70 -4.59 22.79
CA ALA A 106 0.55 -4.02 23.50
C ALA A 106 0.97 -3.16 24.71
N ASP A 107 1.95 -3.60 25.49
CA ASP A 107 2.49 -2.83 26.61
C ASP A 107 3.12 -1.52 26.13
N ARG A 108 3.90 -1.57 25.03
CA ARG A 108 4.47 -0.36 24.44
C ARG A 108 3.41 0.59 23.89
N GLU A 109 2.40 0.08 23.20
CA GLU A 109 1.32 0.92 22.66
C GLU A 109 0.56 1.67 23.76
N ARG A 110 0.46 1.07 24.95
CA ARG A 110 -0.11 1.71 26.13
C ARG A 110 0.77 2.85 26.66
N GLU A 111 2.08 2.67 26.66
CA GLU A 111 3.04 3.65 27.19
C GLU A 111 3.33 4.81 26.22
N GLN A 112 3.48 4.50 24.94
CA GLN A 112 4.00 5.43 23.92
C GLN A 112 2.93 5.90 22.91
N GLY A 113 1.73 5.33 22.98
CA GLY A 113 0.65 5.62 22.04
C GLY A 113 0.65 4.72 20.79
N PRO A 114 -0.12 5.09 19.75
CA PRO A 114 -0.36 4.22 18.60
C PRO A 114 0.92 3.95 17.82
N PHE A 115 1.01 2.74 17.27
CA PHE A 115 2.07 2.42 16.32
C PHE A 115 1.82 3.17 15.02
N PHE A 116 2.84 3.87 14.52
CA PHE A 116 2.79 4.46 13.19
C PHE A 116 3.91 3.96 12.28
N ARG A 117 3.61 3.96 10.98
CA ARG A 117 4.57 3.70 9.91
C ARG A 117 4.34 4.66 8.76
N THR A 118 5.41 5.14 8.17
CA THR A 118 5.36 5.92 6.93
C THR A 118 5.62 5.00 5.76
N PHE A 119 4.80 5.09 4.72
CA PHE A 119 5.02 4.42 3.46
C PHE A 119 5.45 5.43 2.40
N LEU A 120 6.27 4.96 1.46
CA LEU A 120 6.64 5.66 0.25
C LEU A 120 6.53 4.69 -0.91
N VAL A 121 5.71 5.03 -1.90
CA VAL A 121 5.52 4.20 -3.10
C VAL A 121 5.80 5.01 -4.35
N PHE A 122 6.58 4.41 -5.24
CA PHE A 122 6.69 4.78 -6.64
C PHE A 122 6.09 3.64 -7.45
N THR A 123 5.22 3.95 -8.40
CA THR A 123 4.61 2.94 -9.26
C THR A 123 4.29 3.54 -10.60
N ASP A 124 4.56 2.78 -11.65
CA ASP A 124 4.11 3.09 -13.01
C ASP A 124 3.26 1.96 -13.58
N SER A 125 3.58 0.71 -13.24
CA SER A 125 2.81 -0.45 -13.68
C SER A 125 2.96 -1.61 -12.68
N LYS A 126 2.21 -2.69 -12.91
CA LYS A 126 2.29 -3.93 -12.11
C LYS A 126 3.68 -4.61 -12.13
N ASP A 127 4.53 -4.22 -13.08
CA ASP A 127 5.87 -4.78 -13.30
C ASP A 127 6.97 -3.72 -13.09
N ARG A 128 6.59 -2.50 -12.64
CA ARG A 128 7.50 -1.40 -12.34
C ARG A 128 7.00 -0.57 -11.14
N TRP A 129 7.48 -0.93 -9.95
CA TRP A 129 7.19 -0.24 -8.71
C TRP A 129 8.30 -0.44 -7.66
N ARG A 130 8.37 0.49 -6.70
CA ARG A 130 9.15 0.37 -5.47
C ARG A 130 8.30 0.84 -4.29
N THR A 131 8.32 0.09 -3.19
CA THR A 131 7.63 0.44 -1.94
C THR A 131 8.58 0.35 -0.77
N ALA A 132 8.60 1.38 0.06
CA ALA A 132 9.32 1.40 1.32
C ALA A 132 8.35 1.69 2.46
N SER A 133 8.55 1.02 3.59
CA SER A 133 7.85 1.29 4.85
C SER A 133 8.84 1.53 5.98
N PHE A 134 8.68 2.67 6.63
CA PHE A 134 9.49 3.20 7.70
C PHE A 134 8.66 3.15 8.98
N PRO A 135 8.70 2.04 9.74
CA PRO A 135 8.05 2.01 11.03
C PRO A 135 8.75 2.97 11.98
N ALA A 136 8.00 3.56 12.93
CA ALA A 136 8.58 4.40 13.98
C ALA A 136 9.69 3.67 14.75
N GLU A 137 9.51 2.36 14.93
CA GLU A 137 10.46 1.48 15.57
C GLU A 137 10.67 0.20 14.76
N GLY A 138 11.90 -0.29 14.77
CA GLY A 138 12.27 -1.53 14.12
C GLY A 138 12.72 -1.35 12.67
N PRO A 139 12.92 -2.47 11.95
CA PRO A 139 13.55 -2.44 10.65
C PRO A 139 12.62 -1.94 9.55
N THR A 140 13.14 -1.04 8.72
CA THR A 140 12.53 -0.66 7.43
C THR A 140 12.31 -1.88 6.56
N LYS A 141 11.14 -1.96 5.90
CA LYS A 141 10.90 -2.90 4.81
C LYS A 141 10.93 -2.15 3.49
N ASP A 142 11.57 -2.71 2.49
CA ASP A 142 11.66 -2.11 1.17
C ASP A 142 11.59 -3.22 0.11
N ALA A 143 10.92 -2.98 -0.99
CA ALA A 143 10.80 -3.93 -2.08
C ALA A 143 10.68 -3.21 -3.42
N CYS A 144 11.24 -3.83 -4.45
CA CYS A 144 11.29 -3.29 -5.79
C CYS A 144 11.04 -4.39 -6.82
N ILE A 145 10.24 -4.07 -7.83
CA ILE A 145 10.10 -4.81 -9.08
C ILE A 145 10.26 -3.81 -10.21
N ALA A 146 11.30 -3.97 -11.04
CA ALA A 146 11.49 -3.16 -12.26
C ALA A 146 12.34 -3.93 -13.29
N GLY A 147 11.68 -4.61 -14.22
CA GLY A 147 12.36 -5.44 -15.22
C GLY A 147 13.25 -6.50 -14.57
N GLU A 148 14.54 -6.46 -14.88
CA GLU A 148 15.55 -7.38 -14.32
C GLU A 148 15.92 -7.09 -12.85
N ARG A 149 15.47 -5.97 -12.29
CA ARG A 149 15.76 -5.55 -10.90
C ARG A 149 14.59 -5.94 -10.00
N VAL A 150 14.72 -7.11 -9.38
CA VAL A 150 13.76 -7.60 -8.38
C VAL A 150 14.48 -7.84 -7.08
N TRP A 151 14.12 -7.10 -6.03
CA TRP A 151 14.77 -7.23 -4.73
C TRP A 151 13.83 -6.84 -3.57
N SER A 152 14.12 -7.35 -2.38
CA SER A 152 13.49 -6.94 -1.13
C SER A 152 14.53 -6.80 -0.02
N ARG A 153 14.28 -5.89 0.92
CA ARG A 153 15.13 -5.60 2.07
C ARG A 153 14.33 -5.60 3.36
N PHE A 154 14.84 -6.29 4.37
CA PHE A 154 14.29 -6.27 5.73
C PHE A 154 15.39 -6.54 6.77
N GLY A 155 15.49 -5.70 7.80
CA GLY A 155 16.38 -5.98 8.95
C GLY A 155 17.87 -6.14 8.60
N GLY A 156 18.36 -5.37 7.63
CA GLY A 156 19.74 -5.47 7.14
C GLY A 156 20.01 -6.66 6.20
N LYS A 157 18.99 -7.47 5.91
CA LYS A 157 19.04 -8.52 4.88
C LYS A 157 18.53 -7.97 3.56
N LEU A 158 19.31 -8.15 2.50
CA LEU A 158 18.90 -7.93 1.12
C LEU A 158 18.68 -9.28 0.46
N THR A 159 17.57 -9.42 -0.26
CA THR A 159 17.29 -10.56 -1.12
C THR A 159 17.11 -10.08 -2.54
N VAL A 160 17.90 -10.61 -3.46
CA VAL A 160 17.83 -10.32 -4.90
C VAL A 160 17.26 -11.53 -5.61
N TYR A 161 16.24 -11.32 -6.43
CA TYR A 161 15.48 -12.38 -7.09
C TYR A 161 15.79 -12.43 -8.57
N LYS A 162 15.64 -13.61 -9.16
CA LYS A 162 15.39 -13.74 -10.60
C LYS A 162 14.00 -13.17 -10.91
N PRO A 163 13.76 -12.48 -12.03
CA PRO A 163 12.44 -11.96 -12.37
C PRO A 163 11.33 -13.02 -12.38
N SER A 164 11.67 -14.23 -12.86
CA SER A 164 10.77 -15.39 -12.83
C SER A 164 10.32 -15.80 -11.42
N HIS A 165 11.11 -15.47 -10.39
CA HIS A 165 10.84 -15.82 -8.99
C HIS A 165 10.13 -14.70 -8.23
N ALA A 166 9.78 -13.57 -8.87
CA ALA A 166 9.10 -12.46 -8.21
C ALA A 166 7.73 -12.85 -7.59
N ASN A 167 7.12 -13.93 -8.07
CA ASN A 167 5.85 -14.48 -7.59
C ASN A 167 5.99 -15.73 -6.72
N GLU A 168 7.20 -16.28 -6.59
CA GLU A 168 7.36 -17.62 -6.01
C GLU A 168 7.30 -17.55 -4.48
N PRO A 169 6.34 -18.24 -3.84
CA PRO A 169 6.22 -18.30 -2.39
C PRO A 169 7.28 -19.25 -1.80
N SER A 170 8.57 -18.98 -2.02
CA SER A 170 9.64 -19.85 -1.54
C SER A 170 10.08 -19.47 -0.12
N LEU A 171 9.72 -20.35 0.82
CA LEU A 171 10.23 -20.58 2.19
C LEU A 171 10.19 -19.44 3.21
N GLU A 172 10.27 -18.18 2.81
CA GLU A 172 10.01 -17.01 3.65
C GLU A 172 8.85 -16.22 3.04
N ALA A 173 7.62 -16.74 3.21
CA ALA A 173 6.39 -16.18 2.66
C ALA A 173 6.20 -14.67 2.94
N ALA A 174 6.90 -14.12 3.94
CA ALA A 174 6.87 -12.71 4.31
C ALA A 174 7.80 -11.78 3.50
N ALA A 175 8.62 -12.29 2.56
CA ALA A 175 9.65 -11.49 1.88
C ALA A 175 9.52 -11.38 0.35
N VAL A 176 8.55 -12.06 -0.28
CA VAL A 176 8.35 -12.01 -1.74
C VAL A 176 7.97 -10.59 -2.15
N PRO A 177 8.67 -9.94 -3.09
CA PRO A 177 8.37 -8.57 -3.50
C PRO A 177 6.90 -8.39 -3.87
N ARG A 178 6.31 -9.31 -4.64
CA ARG A 178 4.92 -9.15 -5.07
C ARG A 178 3.87 -9.23 -3.96
N ALA A 179 4.19 -9.87 -2.82
CA ALA A 179 3.30 -9.86 -1.67
C ALA A 179 3.09 -8.44 -1.12
N TYR A 180 4.04 -7.52 -1.34
CA TYR A 180 3.88 -6.12 -0.95
C TYR A 180 2.80 -5.40 -1.76
N GLU A 181 2.50 -5.81 -3.00
CA GLU A 181 1.40 -5.24 -3.80
C GLU A 181 0.06 -5.36 -3.05
N ASN A 182 -0.19 -6.50 -2.42
CA ASN A 182 -1.39 -6.77 -1.62
C ASN A 182 -1.50 -5.87 -0.38
N VAL A 183 -0.40 -5.24 0.05
CA VAL A 183 -0.38 -4.33 1.19
C VAL A 183 -0.57 -2.89 0.72
N PHE A 184 0.26 -2.43 -0.22
CA PHE A 184 0.28 -1.02 -0.58
C PHE A 184 -0.81 -0.64 -1.59
N VAL A 185 -1.19 -1.51 -2.53
CA VAL A 185 -2.17 -1.14 -3.57
C VAL A 185 -3.55 -0.87 -2.96
N PRO A 186 -4.12 -1.73 -2.10
CA PRO A 186 -5.40 -1.42 -1.44
C PRO A 186 -5.32 -0.15 -0.59
N THR A 187 -4.24 0.04 0.16
CA THR A 187 -4.04 1.23 1.01
C THR A 187 -3.96 2.50 0.17
N LEU A 188 -3.20 2.47 -0.92
CA LEU A 188 -3.05 3.59 -1.84
C LEU A 188 -4.38 3.95 -2.51
N SER A 189 -5.22 2.96 -2.83
CA SER A 189 -6.56 3.22 -3.40
C SER A 189 -7.45 4.06 -2.48
N TYR A 190 -7.37 3.88 -1.16
CA TYR A 190 -8.14 4.73 -0.23
C TYR A 190 -7.75 6.21 -0.33
N ILE A 191 -6.48 6.49 -0.59
CA ILE A 191 -5.97 7.86 -0.78
C ILE A 191 -6.33 8.40 -2.18
N LEU A 192 -6.27 7.57 -3.22
CA LEU A 192 -6.40 8.03 -4.61
C LEU A 192 -7.85 8.08 -5.12
N ASP A 193 -8.67 7.10 -4.74
CA ASP A 193 -9.99 6.87 -5.34
C ASP A 193 -11.08 6.52 -4.32
N GLY A 194 -10.76 6.53 -3.03
CA GLY A 194 -11.72 6.18 -1.97
C GLY A 194 -11.90 4.67 -1.77
N GLY A 195 -10.95 3.87 -2.27
CA GLY A 195 -10.95 2.41 -2.15
C GLY A 195 -11.71 1.69 -3.24
N LEU A 196 -11.98 2.36 -4.36
CA LEU A 196 -12.65 1.80 -5.54
C LEU A 196 -11.83 0.69 -6.19
N HIS A 197 -10.49 0.74 -6.15
CA HIS A 197 -9.65 -0.34 -6.68
C HIS A 197 -10.04 -1.70 -6.08
N VAL A 198 -10.24 -1.77 -4.75
CA VAL A 198 -10.63 -3.01 -4.07
C VAL A 198 -12.02 -3.45 -4.53
N LEU A 199 -12.96 -2.52 -4.67
CA LEU A 199 -14.32 -2.81 -5.09
C LEU A 199 -14.37 -3.29 -6.55
N GLY A 200 -13.67 -2.62 -7.46
CA GLY A 200 -13.67 -2.93 -8.88
C GLY A 200 -12.81 -4.13 -9.27
N ARG A 201 -11.59 -4.23 -8.74
CA ARG A 201 -10.62 -5.27 -9.16
C ARG A 201 -10.72 -6.54 -8.33
N VAL A 202 -10.81 -6.41 -7.01
CA VAL A 202 -10.74 -7.57 -6.10
C VAL A 202 -12.13 -8.16 -5.88
N MET A 203 -13.14 -7.29 -5.74
CA MET A 203 -14.51 -7.72 -5.48
C MET A 203 -15.38 -7.81 -6.73
N ASP A 204 -14.99 -7.18 -7.84
CA ASP A 204 -15.81 -7.08 -9.07
C ASP A 204 -17.24 -6.58 -8.77
N SER A 205 -17.33 -5.58 -7.89
CA SER A 205 -18.61 -5.02 -7.45
C SER A 205 -19.22 -4.11 -8.52
N ARG A 206 -20.53 -4.17 -8.65
CA ARG A 206 -21.32 -3.38 -9.62
C ARG A 206 -22.26 -2.40 -8.92
N VAL A 207 -22.45 -1.22 -9.50
CA VAL A 207 -23.33 -0.16 -8.96
C VAL A 207 -24.79 -0.54 -9.20
N THR A 208 -25.54 -0.84 -8.14
CA THR A 208 -26.95 -1.25 -8.26
C THR A 208 -27.89 -0.05 -8.13
N SER A 209 -27.65 0.83 -7.17
CA SER A 209 -28.46 2.04 -6.98
C SER A 209 -27.60 3.28 -6.78
N VAL A 210 -28.13 4.43 -7.19
CA VAL A 210 -27.57 5.76 -6.95
C VAL A 210 -28.74 6.67 -6.58
N ARG A 211 -28.57 7.49 -5.55
CA ARG A 211 -29.54 8.51 -5.11
C ARG A 211 -28.82 9.85 -4.99
N VAL A 212 -29.48 10.93 -5.38
CA VAL A 212 -28.93 12.29 -5.28
C VAL A 212 -29.88 13.21 -4.52
N SER A 213 -29.34 14.01 -3.62
CA SER A 213 -30.06 15.07 -2.90
C SER A 213 -29.17 16.31 -2.79
N GLY A 214 -29.49 17.35 -3.57
CA GLY A 214 -28.63 18.53 -3.69
C GLY A 214 -27.27 18.16 -4.28
N ASP A 215 -26.19 18.51 -3.59
CA ASP A 215 -24.82 18.12 -3.94
C ASP A 215 -24.39 16.79 -3.30
N ARG A 216 -25.24 16.15 -2.49
CA ARG A 216 -24.96 14.87 -1.83
C ARG A 216 -25.42 13.71 -2.68
N TRP A 217 -24.68 12.61 -2.62
CA TRP A 217 -25.05 11.38 -3.30
C TRP A 217 -24.77 10.16 -2.42
N GLU A 218 -25.54 9.11 -2.68
CA GLU A 218 -25.38 7.77 -2.09
C GLU A 218 -25.41 6.75 -3.22
N ALA A 219 -24.58 5.71 -3.13
CA ALA A 219 -24.59 4.58 -4.05
C ALA A 219 -24.44 3.26 -3.31
N MET A 220 -25.06 2.21 -3.85
CA MET A 220 -24.86 0.83 -3.39
C MET A 220 -24.10 0.04 -4.45
N LEU A 221 -23.02 -0.63 -4.01
CA LEU A 221 -22.25 -1.55 -4.83
C LEU A 221 -22.44 -2.96 -4.28
N VAL A 222 -22.67 -3.93 -5.16
CA VAL A 222 -22.94 -5.32 -4.79
C VAL A 222 -22.01 -6.24 -5.57
N LYS A 223 -21.48 -7.27 -4.91
CA LYS A 223 -20.85 -8.43 -5.55
C LYS A 223 -21.86 -9.57 -5.64
N ASP A 224 -22.01 -10.13 -6.83
CA ASP A 224 -22.89 -11.28 -7.05
C ASP A 224 -22.40 -12.54 -6.32
N PRO A 225 -23.30 -13.51 -6.04
CA PRO A 225 -22.94 -14.81 -5.46
C PRO A 225 -21.76 -15.49 -6.17
N PRO A 226 -20.95 -16.31 -5.46
CA PRO A 226 -21.32 -17.03 -4.24
C PRO A 226 -21.05 -16.31 -2.92
N ILE A 227 -20.32 -15.19 -2.90
CA ILE A 227 -19.95 -14.50 -1.66
C ILE A 227 -20.44 -13.06 -1.72
N ALA A 228 -21.54 -12.79 -1.02
CA ALA A 228 -22.15 -11.46 -0.93
C ALA A 228 -21.14 -10.47 -0.33
N HIS A 229 -21.01 -9.30 -0.98
CA HIS A 229 -20.19 -8.20 -0.48
C HIS A 229 -20.84 -6.90 -0.94
N ASP A 230 -21.53 -6.25 -0.01
CA ASP A 230 -22.34 -5.07 -0.29
C ASP A 230 -21.72 -3.86 0.39
N VAL A 231 -21.51 -2.80 -0.37
CA VAL A 231 -20.83 -1.61 0.08
C VAL A 231 -21.64 -0.38 -0.25
N ARG A 232 -21.99 0.38 0.79
CA ARG A 232 -22.63 1.69 0.64
C ARG A 232 -21.56 2.77 0.56
N LEU A 233 -21.62 3.59 -0.48
CA LEU A 233 -20.81 4.77 -0.66
C LEU A 233 -21.67 6.02 -0.48
N GLU A 234 -21.14 7.00 0.24
CA GLU A 234 -21.77 8.30 0.43
C GLU A 234 -20.73 9.38 0.11
N GLY A 235 -21.17 10.48 -0.47
CA GLY A 235 -20.25 11.53 -0.88
C GLY A 235 -20.92 12.83 -1.28
N ARG A 236 -20.11 13.70 -1.87
CA ARG A 236 -20.55 14.98 -2.46
C ARG A 236 -20.13 15.09 -3.91
N TRP A 237 -20.82 15.93 -4.66
CA TRP A 237 -20.51 16.30 -6.03
C TRP A 237 -19.97 17.72 -6.07
N ASP A 238 -18.86 17.92 -6.78
CA ASP A 238 -18.34 19.25 -7.06
C ASP A 238 -18.58 19.62 -8.52
N PRO A 239 -19.42 20.64 -8.79
CA PRO A 239 -19.77 21.02 -10.15
C PRO A 239 -18.63 21.70 -10.91
N ARG A 240 -17.59 22.22 -10.23
CA ARG A 240 -16.45 22.87 -10.89
C ARG A 240 -15.60 21.85 -11.67
N PRO A 241 -15.02 20.82 -11.02
CA PRO A 241 -14.37 19.71 -11.71
C PRO A 241 -15.36 18.69 -12.29
N ARG A 242 -16.67 18.84 -12.06
CA ARG A 242 -17.73 17.92 -12.50
C ARG A 242 -17.48 16.47 -12.07
N ARG A 243 -17.15 16.26 -10.80
CA ARG A 243 -16.85 14.93 -10.23
C ARG A 243 -17.45 14.74 -8.84
N GLY A 244 -17.62 13.48 -8.47
CA GLY A 244 -17.89 13.08 -7.09
C GLY A 244 -16.63 12.97 -6.24
N PHE A 245 -16.82 13.04 -4.93
CA PHE A 245 -15.86 12.73 -3.88
C PHE A 245 -16.52 11.80 -2.87
N ILE A 246 -15.91 10.63 -2.65
CA ILE A 246 -16.35 9.67 -1.65
C ILE A 246 -15.98 10.24 -0.28
N GLU A 247 -16.94 10.34 0.64
CA GLU A 247 -16.70 10.82 2.01
C GLU A 247 -16.92 9.73 3.05
N ARG A 248 -17.72 8.71 2.71
CA ARG A 248 -17.90 7.52 3.55
C ARG A 248 -18.05 6.27 2.70
N ARG A 249 -17.46 5.19 3.17
CA ARG A 249 -17.64 3.82 2.66
C ARG A 249 -18.03 2.92 3.82
N THR A 250 -19.19 2.27 3.75
CA THR A 250 -19.69 1.38 4.79
C THR A 250 -19.86 -0.02 4.23
N LEU A 251 -19.35 -1.03 4.93
CA LEU A 251 -19.56 -2.43 4.59
C LEU A 251 -20.95 -2.86 5.08
N ALA A 252 -21.91 -2.95 4.17
CA ALA A 252 -23.31 -3.28 4.50
C ALA A 252 -23.50 -4.78 4.71
N GLU A 253 -22.77 -5.62 3.95
CA GLU A 253 -22.80 -7.07 4.05
C GLU A 253 -21.45 -7.67 3.66
N SER A 254 -21.04 -8.77 4.30
CA SER A 254 -19.82 -9.49 3.91
C SER A 254 -19.90 -10.97 4.25
N GLY A 255 -19.98 -11.82 3.23
CA GLY A 255 -19.88 -13.26 3.38
C GLY A 255 -18.46 -13.77 3.71
N TYR A 256 -17.42 -12.95 3.51
CA TYR A 256 -16.04 -13.31 3.84
C TYR A 256 -15.71 -13.10 5.33
N SER A 257 -16.23 -12.03 5.92
CA SER A 257 -15.99 -11.62 7.31
C SER A 257 -17.27 -10.98 7.85
N PRO A 258 -18.26 -11.81 8.26
CA PRO A 258 -19.54 -11.31 8.75
C PRO A 258 -19.40 -10.36 9.95
N GLU A 259 -18.38 -10.56 10.78
CA GLU A 259 -18.03 -9.70 11.91
C GLU A 259 -17.59 -8.28 11.50
N SER A 260 -17.16 -8.10 10.25
CA SER A 260 -16.82 -6.77 9.71
C SER A 260 -18.05 -5.98 9.24
N LYS A 261 -19.25 -6.57 9.24
CA LYS A 261 -20.49 -5.89 8.86
C LYS A 261 -20.70 -4.63 9.71
N GLY A 262 -20.98 -3.51 9.06
CA GLY A 262 -21.14 -2.21 9.70
C GLY A 262 -19.83 -1.44 9.91
N SER A 263 -18.66 -2.06 9.69
CA SER A 263 -17.40 -1.32 9.63
C SER A 263 -17.44 -0.29 8.50
N TYR A 264 -16.73 0.83 8.69
CA TYR A 264 -16.75 1.91 7.72
C TYR A 264 -15.43 2.69 7.69
N ALA A 265 -15.21 3.37 6.58
CA ALA A 265 -14.14 4.34 6.41
C ALA A 265 -14.73 5.72 6.10
N THR A 266 -14.11 6.78 6.63
CA THR A 266 -14.42 8.18 6.29
C THR A 266 -13.24 8.81 5.56
N PHE A 267 -13.52 9.69 4.60
CA PHE A 267 -12.53 10.31 3.72
C PHE A 267 -12.68 11.83 3.79
N THR A 268 -11.59 12.53 4.08
CA THR A 268 -11.60 13.97 4.33
C THR A 268 -10.42 14.67 3.66
N GLY A 269 -10.58 15.96 3.36
CA GLY A 269 -9.49 16.76 2.78
C GLY A 269 -9.17 16.42 1.32
N TRP A 270 -10.18 16.05 0.51
CA TRP A 270 -10.00 15.89 -0.94
C TRP A 270 -9.48 17.18 -1.58
N SER A 271 -8.32 17.09 -2.23
CA SER A 271 -7.66 18.21 -2.89
C SER A 271 -6.97 17.75 -4.17
N TYR A 272 -6.83 18.65 -5.14
CA TYR A 272 -6.06 18.37 -6.36
C TYR A 272 -4.58 18.60 -6.05
N ASN A 273 -3.76 17.57 -6.25
CA ASN A 273 -2.32 17.65 -6.10
C ASN A 273 -1.69 17.85 -7.47
N GLU A 274 -1.06 19.01 -7.69
CA GLU A 274 -0.50 19.39 -8.99
C GLU A 274 0.64 18.46 -9.42
N ASN A 275 1.51 18.03 -8.50
CA ASN A 275 2.63 17.13 -8.83
C ASN A 275 2.16 15.74 -9.29
N LEU A 276 1.01 15.28 -8.79
CA LEU A 276 0.41 14.00 -9.17
C LEU A 276 -0.62 14.14 -10.29
N GLU A 277 -0.93 15.38 -10.70
CA GLU A 277 -1.99 15.76 -11.63
C GLU A 277 -3.35 15.09 -11.32
N ARG A 278 -3.64 14.85 -10.03
CA ARG A 278 -4.81 14.09 -9.61
C ARG A 278 -5.37 14.55 -8.27
N TRP A 279 -6.63 14.20 -8.04
CA TRP A 279 -7.26 14.37 -6.74
C TRP A 279 -6.78 13.31 -5.76
N VAL A 280 -6.52 13.74 -4.52
CA VAL A 280 -6.07 12.89 -3.42
C VAL A 280 -6.86 13.20 -2.16
N CYS A 281 -7.15 12.17 -1.38
CA CYS A 281 -7.75 12.28 -0.05
C CYS A 281 -6.65 12.59 0.96
N GLY A 282 -6.82 13.67 1.73
CA GLY A 282 -5.85 14.06 2.75
C GLY A 282 -5.80 13.09 3.93
N GLU A 283 -6.95 12.60 4.37
CA GLU A 283 -7.05 11.71 5.53
C GLU A 283 -8.18 10.69 5.40
N VAL A 284 -7.86 9.43 5.73
CA VAL A 284 -8.80 8.31 5.79
C VAL A 284 -8.82 7.73 7.20
N ASN A 285 -9.99 7.59 7.80
CA ASN A 285 -10.15 6.92 9.11
C ASN A 285 -11.00 5.67 8.94
N HIS A 286 -10.53 4.54 9.48
CA HIS A 286 -11.24 3.26 9.49
C HIS A 286 -11.80 2.97 10.89
N PHE A 287 -13.04 2.52 10.93
CA PHE A 287 -13.80 2.25 12.13
C PHE A 287 -14.37 0.84 12.11
N HIS A 288 -14.42 0.23 13.29
CA HIS A 288 -15.19 -0.98 13.55
C HIS A 288 -16.68 -0.65 13.53
N ALA A 289 -17.53 -1.68 13.55
CA ALA A 289 -18.98 -1.52 13.55
C ALA A 289 -19.51 -0.78 14.80
N ASP A 290 -18.79 -0.88 15.92
CA ASP A 290 -19.06 -0.17 17.19
C ASP A 290 -18.63 1.31 17.17
N GLY A 291 -18.05 1.79 16.06
CA GLY A 291 -17.54 3.14 15.91
C GLY A 291 -16.14 3.37 16.51
N LYS A 292 -15.47 2.34 17.04
CA LYS A 292 -14.08 2.46 17.48
C LYS A 292 -13.17 2.58 16.28
N ARG A 293 -12.38 3.66 16.21
CA ARG A 293 -11.34 3.83 15.18
C ARG A 293 -10.23 2.82 15.40
N TRP A 294 -9.83 2.13 14.34
CA TRP A 294 -8.74 1.16 14.39
C TRP A 294 -7.57 1.49 13.47
N ARG A 295 -7.77 2.34 12.46
CA ARG A 295 -6.68 2.79 11.59
C ARG A 295 -6.93 4.19 11.06
N ARG A 296 -5.85 4.93 10.85
CA ARG A 296 -5.85 6.22 10.15
C ARG A 296 -4.75 6.23 9.10
N LEU A 297 -5.06 6.74 7.91
CA LEU A 297 -4.13 7.01 6.83
C LEU A 297 -4.06 8.51 6.62
N LEU A 298 -2.85 9.07 6.60
CA LEU A 298 -2.60 10.50 6.38
C LEU A 298 -1.71 10.68 5.16
N PHE A 299 -2.22 11.33 4.11
CA PHE A 299 -1.40 11.70 2.96
C PHE A 299 -0.40 12.78 3.37
N GLU A 300 0.90 12.49 3.23
CA GLU A 300 1.98 13.40 3.61
C GLU A 300 2.52 14.20 2.41
N GLY A 301 2.27 13.74 1.18
CA GLY A 301 2.62 14.48 -0.02
C GLY A 301 3.06 13.62 -1.20
N ALA A 302 3.21 14.29 -2.33
CA ALA A 302 3.91 13.77 -3.49
C ALA A 302 5.42 13.93 -3.28
N VAL A 303 6.20 12.93 -3.70
CA VAL A 303 7.66 12.93 -3.58
C VAL A 303 8.24 12.83 -4.99
N PRO A 304 8.90 13.87 -5.53
CA PRO A 304 9.52 13.77 -6.84
C PRO A 304 10.58 12.66 -6.85
N MET A 305 10.74 11.98 -7.98
CA MET A 305 11.87 11.07 -8.13
C MET A 305 13.20 11.83 -8.03
N PRO A 306 14.24 11.21 -7.48
CA PRO A 306 15.59 11.76 -7.52
C PRO A 306 16.11 11.83 -8.96
N GLU A 307 17.22 12.54 -9.15
CA GLU A 307 17.98 12.51 -10.41
C GLU A 307 18.30 11.05 -10.81
N GLY A 308 18.16 10.73 -12.10
CA GLY A 308 18.24 9.36 -12.60
C GLY A 308 16.92 8.57 -12.54
N GLY A 309 15.85 9.14 -11.97
CA GLY A 309 14.49 8.62 -12.08
C GLY A 309 14.36 7.16 -11.60
N TRP A 310 13.74 6.33 -12.43
CA TRP A 310 13.56 4.90 -12.17
C TRP A 310 14.89 4.16 -11.96
N ASP A 311 15.96 4.53 -12.65
CA ASP A 311 17.24 3.86 -12.48
C ASP A 311 17.81 4.07 -11.09
N ALA A 312 17.74 5.31 -10.58
CA ALA A 312 18.22 5.66 -9.26
C ALA A 312 17.43 4.95 -8.14
N ILE A 313 16.10 4.90 -8.26
CA ILE A 313 15.26 4.30 -7.21
C ILE A 313 15.17 2.78 -7.31
N THR A 314 15.44 2.15 -8.45
CA THR A 314 15.31 0.67 -8.58
C THR A 314 16.64 -0.07 -8.45
N ARG A 315 17.76 0.66 -8.41
CA ARG A 315 19.10 0.10 -8.22
C ARG A 315 19.14 -0.86 -7.02
N ILE A 316 19.75 -2.03 -7.25
CA ILE A 316 19.98 -3.01 -6.18
C ILE A 316 20.96 -2.40 -5.18
N PRO A 317 20.62 -2.32 -3.88
CA PRO A 317 21.52 -1.76 -2.87
C PRO A 317 22.78 -2.62 -2.72
N ASP A 318 23.94 -2.01 -2.64
CA ASP A 318 25.23 -2.71 -2.48
C ASP A 318 25.85 -2.55 -1.08
N GLY A 319 25.26 -1.69 -0.24
CA GLY A 319 25.72 -1.41 1.11
C GLY A 319 26.85 -0.37 1.20
N LYS A 320 27.31 0.18 0.08
CA LYS A 320 28.33 1.24 0.02
C LYS A 320 27.73 2.59 -0.32
N ASP A 321 26.71 2.58 -1.18
CA ASP A 321 26.08 3.80 -1.65
C ASP A 321 24.94 4.27 -0.75
N THR A 322 24.78 5.59 -0.69
CA THR A 322 23.59 6.22 -0.11
C THR A 322 22.42 5.99 -1.05
N ASP A 323 21.34 5.42 -0.53
CA ASP A 323 20.09 5.30 -1.28
C ASP A 323 19.36 6.65 -1.27
N PRO A 324 18.93 7.17 -2.42
CA PRO A 324 18.38 8.52 -2.51
C PRO A 324 17.06 8.69 -1.72
N LEU A 325 16.38 7.60 -1.35
CA LEU A 325 15.13 7.64 -0.59
C LEU A 325 15.32 7.34 0.90
N ARG A 326 16.28 6.47 1.25
CA ARG A 326 16.49 5.98 2.61
C ARG A 326 17.67 6.63 3.33
N GLY A 327 18.61 7.24 2.59
CA GLY A 327 19.92 7.58 3.12
C GLY A 327 20.83 6.35 3.20
N GLU A 328 21.61 6.26 4.27
CA GLU A 328 22.59 5.19 4.47
C GLU A 328 21.92 3.81 4.63
N VAL A 329 22.39 2.82 3.87
CA VAL A 329 21.83 1.46 3.86
C VAL A 329 22.84 0.50 4.49
N VAL A 330 22.62 0.15 5.76
CA VAL A 330 23.39 -0.91 6.40
C VAL A 330 22.85 -2.28 5.95
N LEU A 331 23.71 -3.06 5.30
CA LEU A 331 23.46 -4.44 4.91
C LEU A 331 24.39 -5.38 5.69
N ARG A 332 23.85 -6.50 6.16
CA ARG A 332 24.58 -7.54 6.89
C ARG A 332 24.66 -8.85 6.10
N THR A 333 23.60 -9.14 5.34
CA THR A 333 23.47 -10.38 4.57
C THR A 333 22.84 -10.08 3.23
N VAL A 334 23.38 -10.64 2.16
CA VAL A 334 22.82 -10.63 0.82
C VAL A 334 22.51 -12.06 0.41
N ARG A 335 21.28 -12.31 -0.05
CA ARG A 335 20.89 -13.56 -0.70
C ARG A 335 20.60 -13.24 -2.16
N ASP A 336 21.39 -13.76 -3.08
CA ASP A 336 21.20 -13.52 -4.51
C ASP A 336 20.76 -14.80 -5.23
N PHE A 337 19.48 -14.88 -5.57
CA PHE A 337 18.92 -16.02 -6.30
C PHE A 337 19.31 -16.04 -7.78
N ARG A 338 19.94 -14.97 -8.31
CA ARG A 338 20.48 -14.95 -9.67
C ARG A 338 21.72 -15.83 -9.74
N THR A 339 22.61 -15.72 -8.75
CA THR A 339 23.84 -16.51 -8.61
C THR A 339 23.71 -17.72 -7.69
N SER A 340 22.59 -17.85 -6.98
CA SER A 340 22.36 -18.88 -5.95
C SER A 340 23.32 -18.77 -4.75
N GLU A 341 23.72 -17.56 -4.39
CA GLU A 341 24.73 -17.32 -3.34
C GLU A 341 24.14 -16.63 -2.10
N ILE A 342 24.71 -16.94 -0.94
CA ILE A 342 24.51 -16.21 0.30
C ILE A 342 25.84 -15.55 0.67
N ALA A 343 25.85 -14.23 0.72
CA ALA A 343 27.00 -13.45 1.16
C ALA A 343 26.71 -12.73 2.48
N LYS A 344 27.75 -12.59 3.31
CA LYS A 344 27.77 -11.67 4.46
C LYS A 344 28.65 -10.48 4.13
N ILE A 345 28.28 -9.33 4.66
CA ILE A 345 29.07 -8.11 4.54
C ILE A 345 29.93 -7.97 5.79
N GLY A 346 31.24 -7.90 5.60
CA GLY A 346 32.22 -7.66 6.66
C GLY A 346 32.18 -6.22 7.18
N GLU A 347 32.85 -5.95 8.29
CA GLU A 347 32.97 -4.59 8.86
C GLU A 347 33.66 -3.61 7.90
N ASP A 348 34.49 -4.13 6.99
CA ASP A 348 35.18 -3.39 5.93
C ASP A 348 34.30 -3.17 4.67
N GLY A 349 33.04 -3.60 4.70
CA GLY A 349 32.12 -3.54 3.55
C GLY A 349 32.42 -4.57 2.46
N SER A 350 33.30 -5.55 2.69
CA SER A 350 33.58 -6.62 1.73
C SER A 350 32.47 -7.68 1.75
N LEU A 351 32.06 -8.15 0.57
CA LEU A 351 31.14 -9.26 0.42
C LEU A 351 31.92 -10.58 0.49
N ARG A 352 31.62 -11.41 1.48
CA ARG A 352 32.15 -12.77 1.60
C ARG A 352 31.03 -13.76 1.38
N VAL A 353 31.14 -14.59 0.34
CA VAL A 353 30.23 -15.72 0.13
C VAL A 353 30.42 -16.71 1.27
N VAL A 354 29.33 -17.03 1.97
CA VAL A 354 29.31 -17.92 3.14
C VAL A 354 28.48 -19.18 2.93
N GLY A 355 27.79 -19.30 1.80
CA GLY A 355 27.02 -20.48 1.45
C GLY A 355 26.26 -20.31 0.15
N GLU A 356 25.55 -21.36 -0.22
CA GLU A 356 24.71 -21.42 -1.42
C GLU A 356 23.23 -21.43 -1.01
N ILE A 357 22.40 -20.84 -1.87
CA ILE A 357 20.96 -20.97 -1.75
C ILE A 357 20.57 -22.29 -2.41
N PRO A 358 19.99 -23.26 -1.68
CA PRO A 358 19.53 -24.49 -2.29
C PRO A 358 18.56 -24.17 -3.44
N PRO A 359 18.60 -24.93 -4.54
CA PRO A 359 17.68 -24.70 -5.66
C PRO A 359 16.24 -24.76 -5.15
N MET A 360 15.42 -23.81 -5.60
CA MET A 360 14.00 -23.86 -5.31
C MET A 360 13.42 -25.07 -6.02
N VAL A 361 13.21 -26.15 -5.28
CA VAL A 361 12.37 -27.25 -5.75
C VAL A 361 10.95 -26.73 -5.65
N ARG A 362 10.31 -26.42 -6.78
CA ARG A 362 8.88 -26.11 -6.77
C ARG A 362 8.15 -27.33 -6.21
N ASP A 363 7.16 -27.14 -5.34
CA ASP A 363 6.37 -28.27 -4.83
C ASP A 363 5.76 -29.09 -5.99
N GLU A 364 5.44 -28.43 -7.11
CA GLU A 364 5.03 -29.10 -8.35
C GLU A 364 6.07 -30.11 -8.88
N ASP A 365 7.37 -29.81 -8.76
CA ASP A 365 8.44 -30.72 -9.17
C ASP A 365 8.60 -31.86 -8.16
N ARG A 366 8.38 -31.56 -6.87
CA ARG A 366 8.38 -32.56 -5.79
C ARG A 366 7.29 -33.62 -5.97
N TYR A 367 6.18 -33.23 -6.60
CA TYR A 367 5.05 -34.09 -6.93
C TYR A 367 4.89 -34.33 -8.44
N ALA A 368 5.87 -33.97 -9.27
CA ALA A 368 5.77 -34.15 -10.72
C ALA A 368 5.59 -35.62 -11.09
N TRP A 369 6.15 -36.52 -10.28
CA TRP A 369 5.97 -37.97 -10.41
C TRP A 369 4.54 -38.44 -10.09
N LEU A 370 3.75 -37.69 -9.32
CA LEU A 370 2.34 -37.98 -9.08
C LEU A 370 1.44 -37.64 -10.27
N ARG A 371 1.86 -36.74 -11.18
CA ARG A 371 1.09 -36.41 -12.39
C ARG A 371 0.83 -37.65 -13.27
N PRO A 372 1.83 -38.46 -13.67
CA PRO A 372 1.56 -39.67 -14.44
C PRO A 372 0.75 -40.70 -13.63
N VAL A 373 0.94 -40.80 -12.31
CA VAL A 373 0.12 -41.67 -11.44
C VAL A 373 -1.36 -41.25 -11.48
N GLY A 374 -1.64 -39.95 -11.38
CA GLY A 374 -2.99 -39.41 -11.50
C GLY A 374 -3.63 -39.73 -12.86
N TRP A 375 -2.87 -39.57 -13.95
CA TRP A 375 -3.35 -39.92 -15.30
C TRP A 375 -3.64 -41.41 -15.48
N VAL A 376 -2.91 -42.30 -14.80
CA VAL A 376 -3.17 -43.74 -14.81
C VAL A 376 -4.37 -44.12 -13.93
N MET A 377 -4.58 -43.42 -12.81
CA MET A 377 -5.69 -43.72 -11.91
C MET A 377 -7.06 -43.36 -12.49
N ILE A 378 -7.15 -42.32 -13.33
CA ILE A 378 -8.41 -41.93 -14.01
C ILE A 378 -9.05 -43.08 -14.82
N PRO A 379 -8.36 -43.71 -15.79
CA PRO A 379 -8.92 -44.82 -16.57
C PRO A 379 -9.18 -46.05 -15.70
N VAL A 380 -8.36 -46.34 -14.69
CA VAL A 380 -8.60 -47.43 -13.74
C VAL A 380 -9.90 -47.20 -12.97
N SER A 381 -10.11 -45.99 -12.44
CA SER A 381 -11.35 -45.64 -11.74
C SER A 381 -12.57 -45.70 -12.66
N LEU A 382 -12.46 -45.24 -13.91
CA LEU A 382 -13.53 -45.37 -14.91
C LEU A 382 -13.85 -46.84 -15.22
N MET A 383 -12.83 -47.67 -15.39
CA MET A 383 -13.01 -49.11 -15.65
C MET A 383 -13.69 -49.81 -14.47
N VAL A 384 -13.25 -49.53 -13.23
CA VAL A 384 -13.90 -50.03 -12.01
C VAL A 384 -15.36 -49.57 -11.94
N PHE A 385 -15.63 -48.31 -12.27
CA PHE A 385 -17.00 -47.77 -12.27
C PHE A 385 -17.89 -48.47 -13.30
N VAL A 386 -17.38 -48.72 -14.51
CA VAL A 386 -18.09 -49.47 -15.56
C VAL A 386 -18.37 -50.91 -15.11
N ILE A 387 -17.38 -51.59 -14.52
CA ILE A 387 -17.55 -52.96 -14.01
C ILE A 387 -18.61 -53.02 -12.89
N VAL A 388 -18.55 -52.10 -11.93
CA VAL A 388 -19.52 -52.03 -10.82
C VAL A 388 -20.92 -51.72 -11.35
N ARG A 389 -21.04 -50.80 -12.32
CA ARG A 389 -22.32 -50.48 -12.96
C ARG A 389 -22.90 -51.69 -13.71
N HIS A 390 -22.07 -52.41 -14.46
CA HIS A 390 -22.53 -53.58 -15.20
C HIS A 390 -22.99 -54.71 -14.28
N ARG A 391 -22.25 -54.98 -13.19
CA ARG A 391 -22.62 -55.96 -12.16
C ARG A 391 -23.89 -55.63 -11.37
N ARG A 392 -24.33 -54.38 -11.36
CA ARG A 392 -25.62 -53.98 -10.73
C ARG A 392 -26.80 -54.07 -11.69
N ALA A 393 -26.54 -54.11 -12.99
CA ALA A 393 -27.55 -54.17 -14.03
C ALA A 393 -27.84 -55.60 -14.51
N SER A 394 -26.93 -56.53 -14.25
CA SER A 394 -27.15 -57.99 -14.30
C SER A 394 -27.58 -58.48 -12.92
#